data_AF-A0A5J6GFJ7-F1
#
_entry.id   AF-A0A5J6GFJ7-F1
#
_cell.length_a   1.000
_cell.length_b   1.000
_cell.length_c   1.000
_cell.angle_alpha   90.00
_cell.angle_beta   90.00
_cell.angle_gamma   90.00
#
_symmetry.space_group_name_H-M   'P 1'
#
loop_
_entity.id
_entity.type
_entity.pdbx_description
1 polymer ?
#
loop_
_entity_poly.entity_id
_entity_poly.type
_entity_poly.pdbx_seq_one_letter_code
_entity_poly.pdbx_strand_id
1 'polypeptide(L)'
;MLSRLRRTVPFKLRVALLVLAALGALSAAAAVALPDEEAPRPVTLDEAQRLAMARFSAYESGTMRVDVVLDDGSGTTSVHGLADFRTHHAVGRYAVTGSGGTSDGLLAWDSTGLAVASAPARVGGASARADGAAAAAKAAAAVKPRAWSPRAYTEDSLDSALRLVMGLANDRPDNPQLLAQGGPRHLREETLDGTSYTVFAGPRPRGSARDSRSPLTFWVDGQGRLGRVEARIAPLPRPARIDFAPAPAGLRVPGQPWAAAPGGGPGGR
;
A
#
# COMPACT_ATOMS: atom_id res chain seq x y z
N MET A 1 81.12 28.13 20.61
CA MET A 1 80.98 27.52 19.26
C MET A 1 79.79 26.56 19.31
N LEU A 2 78.61 26.98 18.82
CA LEU A 2 77.45 26.14 18.47
C LEU A 2 76.44 27.06 17.77
N SER A 3 76.40 26.96 16.45
CA SER A 3 75.57 27.76 15.55
C SER A 3 74.10 27.32 15.63
N ARG A 4 73.19 28.25 15.93
CA ARG A 4 71.75 28.03 15.78
C ARG A 4 71.36 28.25 14.31
N LEU A 5 71.19 27.19 13.54
CA LEU A 5 70.51 27.27 12.24
C LEU A 5 69.00 27.44 12.45
N ARG A 6 68.50 28.66 12.26
CA ARG A 6 67.07 28.93 12.04
C ARG A 6 66.67 28.35 10.68
N ARG A 7 66.06 27.17 10.65
CA ARG A 7 65.36 26.65 9.47
C ARG A 7 64.01 27.37 9.34
N THR A 8 63.95 28.38 8.49
CA THR A 8 62.70 29.00 8.04
C THR A 8 62.04 28.07 7.03
N VAL A 9 60.88 27.52 7.40
CA VAL A 9 60.05 26.72 6.47
C VAL A 9 59.43 27.67 5.45
N PRO A 10 59.60 27.45 4.13
CA PRO A 10 59.10 28.34 3.09
C PRO A 10 57.57 28.42 3.10
N PHE A 11 57.04 29.63 2.93
CA PHE A 11 55.61 29.98 3.04
C PHE A 11 54.68 29.10 2.17
N LYS A 12 55.18 28.61 1.02
CA LYS A 12 54.43 27.73 0.12
C LYS A 12 54.09 26.35 0.73
N LEU A 13 54.90 25.85 1.67
CA LEU A 13 54.64 24.58 2.36
C LEU A 13 53.54 24.70 3.43
N ARG A 14 53.34 25.90 3.99
CA ARG A 14 52.26 26.15 4.98
C ARG A 14 50.87 26.20 4.33
N VAL A 15 50.79 26.69 3.09
CA VAL A 15 49.53 26.73 2.33
C VAL A 15 49.11 25.32 1.88
N ALA A 16 50.05 24.47 1.46
CA ALA A 16 49.74 23.09 1.06
C ALA A 16 49.22 22.23 2.22
N LEU A 17 49.75 22.42 3.44
CA LEU A 17 49.29 21.71 4.65
C LEU A 17 47.91 22.17 5.14
N LEU A 18 47.56 23.45 4.94
CA LEU A 18 46.23 23.98 5.28
C LEU A 18 45.14 23.49 4.31
N VAL A 19 45.45 23.31 3.02
CA VAL A 19 44.50 22.77 2.04
C VAL A 19 44.22 21.27 2.30
N LEU A 20 45.24 20.49 2.68
CA LEU A 20 45.05 19.08 3.03
C LEU A 20 44.28 18.88 4.35
N ALA A 21 44.46 19.76 5.34
CA ALA A 21 43.67 19.73 6.57
C ALA A 21 42.20 20.15 6.34
N ALA A 22 41.94 21.09 5.42
CA ALA A 22 40.58 21.50 5.05
C ALA A 22 39.85 20.42 4.22
N LEU A 23 40.55 19.69 3.34
CA LEU A 23 39.96 18.55 2.64
C LEU A 23 39.72 17.34 3.56
N GLY A 24 40.60 17.08 4.53
CA GLY A 24 40.36 16.03 5.55
C GLY A 24 39.17 16.34 6.46
N ALA A 25 38.96 17.61 6.82
CA ALA A 25 37.82 18.04 7.64
C ALA A 25 36.49 18.03 6.86
N LEU A 26 36.49 18.29 5.54
CA LEU A 26 35.29 18.15 4.71
C LEU A 26 34.92 16.68 4.44
N SER A 27 35.90 15.77 4.39
CA SER A 27 35.61 14.33 4.27
C SER A 27 35.07 13.70 5.55
N ALA A 28 35.36 14.28 6.73
CA ALA A 28 34.83 13.81 8.01
C ALA A 28 33.41 14.32 8.31
N ALA A 29 32.99 15.44 7.71
CA ALA A 29 31.63 15.98 7.87
C ALA A 29 30.61 15.40 6.87
N ALA A 30 31.05 14.61 5.90
CA ALA A 30 30.21 13.91 4.93
C ALA A 30 30.03 12.42 5.25
N ALA A 31 30.33 11.99 6.49
CA ALA A 31 29.67 10.83 7.07
C ALA A 31 28.22 11.24 7.40
N VAL A 32 27.43 11.42 6.33
CA VAL A 32 25.98 11.40 6.42
C VAL A 32 25.66 10.13 7.16
N ALA A 33 25.13 10.28 8.38
CA ALA A 33 24.55 9.19 9.14
C ALA A 33 23.48 8.57 8.23
N LEU A 34 23.86 7.50 7.54
CA LEU A 34 22.88 6.59 6.96
C LEU A 34 22.05 6.15 8.17
N PRO A 35 20.73 6.38 8.16
CA PRO A 35 19.90 5.91 9.25
C PRO A 35 20.18 4.41 9.40
N ASP A 36 20.57 4.01 10.61
CA ASP A 36 20.79 2.62 10.94
C ASP A 36 19.47 1.90 10.62
N GLU A 37 19.45 1.07 9.58
CA GLU A 37 18.27 0.27 9.30
C GLU A 37 18.12 -0.71 10.46
N GLU A 38 17.18 -0.39 11.35
CA GLU A 38 16.90 -1.20 12.52
C GLU A 38 16.63 -2.64 12.07
N ALA A 39 17.44 -3.58 12.54
CA ALA A 39 17.31 -4.96 12.13
C ALA A 39 15.89 -5.46 12.49
N PRO A 40 15.22 -6.21 11.60
CA PRO A 40 13.90 -6.73 11.89
C PRO A 40 13.85 -7.41 13.25
N ARG A 41 12.84 -7.10 14.07
CA ARG A 41 12.69 -7.58 15.46
C ARG A 41 11.24 -8.01 15.77
N PRO A 42 11.01 -8.86 16.78
CA PRO A 42 9.64 -9.12 17.25
C PRO A 42 8.92 -7.82 17.60
N VAL A 43 7.61 -7.78 17.35
CA VAL A 43 6.78 -6.64 17.75
C VAL A 43 6.65 -6.59 19.27
N THR A 44 6.66 -5.37 19.82
CA THR A 44 6.26 -5.11 21.21
C THR A 44 4.75 -5.24 21.38
N LEU A 45 4.25 -5.24 22.62
CA LEU A 45 2.81 -5.31 22.87
C LEU A 45 2.08 -4.09 22.30
N ASP A 46 2.65 -2.89 22.43
CA ASP A 46 2.06 -1.65 21.89
C ASP A 46 2.02 -1.66 20.36
N GLU A 47 3.07 -2.16 19.72
CA GLU A 47 3.12 -2.37 18.27
C GLU A 47 2.08 -3.42 17.82
N ALA A 48 1.95 -4.52 18.56
CA ALA A 48 0.94 -5.54 18.30
C ALA A 48 -0.48 -4.99 18.46
N GLN A 49 -0.70 -4.09 19.42
CA GLN A 49 -1.97 -3.38 19.58
C GLN A 49 -2.25 -2.46 18.40
N ARG A 50 -1.27 -1.67 17.92
CA ARG A 50 -1.44 -0.84 16.71
C ARG A 50 -1.75 -1.68 15.48
N LEU A 51 -1.04 -2.80 15.30
CA LEU A 51 -1.27 -3.73 14.20
C LEU A 51 -2.66 -4.38 14.29
N ALA A 52 -3.10 -4.77 15.49
CA ALA A 52 -4.45 -5.30 15.74
C ALA A 52 -5.54 -4.29 15.35
N MET A 53 -5.29 -3.01 15.60
CA MET A 53 -6.20 -1.92 15.25
C MET A 53 -6.20 -1.61 13.75
N ALA A 54 -5.16 -1.93 12.99
CA ALA A 54 -5.06 -1.61 11.56
C ALA A 54 -6.23 -2.14 10.72
N ARG A 55 -6.66 -3.37 10.97
CA ARG A 55 -7.78 -3.98 10.24
C ARG A 55 -9.14 -3.45 10.68
N PHE A 56 -9.26 -3.15 11.97
CA PHE A 56 -10.46 -2.59 12.56
C PHE A 56 -10.66 -1.12 12.16
N SER A 57 -9.58 -0.32 12.12
CA SER A 57 -9.64 1.09 11.73
C SER A 57 -10.05 1.28 10.27
N ALA A 58 -9.67 0.34 9.40
CA ALA A 58 -10.17 0.27 8.03
C ALA A 58 -11.69 0.07 7.99
N TYR A 59 -12.22 -0.86 8.82
CA TYR A 59 -13.66 -1.09 8.95
C TYR A 59 -14.42 0.12 9.53
N GLU A 60 -13.90 0.72 10.60
CA GLU A 60 -14.52 1.90 11.23
C GLU A 60 -14.55 3.12 10.31
N SER A 61 -13.49 3.32 9.51
CA SER A 61 -13.41 4.40 8.52
C SER A 61 -14.52 4.31 7.46
N GLY A 62 -15.10 3.12 7.26
CA GLY A 62 -16.18 2.88 6.31
C GLY A 62 -15.67 2.92 4.87
N THR A 63 -15.77 4.09 4.23
CA THR A 63 -15.33 4.25 2.85
C THR A 63 -13.88 4.75 2.78
N MET A 64 -13.01 4.00 2.10
CA MET A 64 -11.62 4.36 1.86
C MET A 64 -11.29 4.37 0.38
N ARG A 65 -10.31 5.20 0.02
CA ARG A 65 -9.67 5.18 -1.29
C ARG A 65 -8.67 4.02 -1.32
N VAL A 66 -8.69 3.25 -2.40
CA VAL A 66 -7.81 2.09 -2.59
C VAL A 66 -7.11 2.20 -3.93
N ASP A 67 -5.78 2.14 -3.92
CA ASP A 67 -4.96 2.07 -5.13
C ASP A 67 -4.20 0.73 -5.14
N VAL A 68 -4.50 -0.14 -6.10
CA VAL A 68 -3.83 -1.44 -6.28
C VAL A 68 -2.88 -1.34 -7.46
N VAL A 69 -1.65 -1.84 -7.31
CA VAL A 69 -0.65 -1.93 -8.39
C VAL A 69 0.00 -3.30 -8.38
N LEU A 70 -0.01 -3.96 -9.53
CA LEU A 70 0.62 -5.24 -9.81
C LEU A 70 1.57 -5.06 -10.98
N ASP A 71 2.73 -5.70 -10.88
CA ASP A 71 3.74 -5.72 -11.93
C ASP A 71 4.12 -7.17 -12.20
N ASP A 72 3.80 -7.65 -13.40
CA ASP A 72 4.07 -9.03 -13.83
C ASP A 72 5.39 -9.17 -14.60
N GLY A 73 6.17 -8.09 -14.71
CA GLY A 73 7.42 -8.01 -15.46
C GLY A 73 7.25 -7.71 -16.95
N SER A 74 6.07 -7.97 -17.52
CA SER A 74 5.71 -7.65 -18.90
C SER A 74 4.83 -6.40 -19.02
N GLY A 75 4.24 -6.00 -17.90
CA GLY A 75 3.24 -4.94 -17.83
C GLY A 75 2.88 -4.54 -16.40
N THR A 76 2.06 -3.51 -16.28
CA THR A 76 1.51 -3.05 -15.01
C THR A 76 0.00 -3.08 -15.04
N THR A 77 -0.60 -3.74 -14.05
CA THR A 77 -2.03 -3.64 -13.78
C THR A 77 -2.25 -2.71 -12.60
N SER A 78 -3.08 -1.70 -12.77
CA SER A 78 -3.44 -0.73 -11.72
C SER A 78 -4.95 -0.68 -11.54
N VAL A 79 -5.40 -0.47 -10.31
CA VAL A 79 -6.80 -0.19 -9.96
C VAL A 79 -6.84 1.03 -9.06
N HIS A 80 -7.63 2.02 -9.42
CA HIS A 80 -7.90 3.20 -8.62
C HIS A 80 -9.37 3.21 -8.24
N GLY A 81 -9.70 3.12 -6.95
CA GLY A 81 -11.06 2.87 -6.51
C GLY A 81 -11.41 3.34 -5.11
N LEU A 82 -12.63 2.99 -4.73
CA LEU A 82 -13.24 3.21 -3.43
C LEU A 82 -13.76 1.88 -2.92
N ALA A 83 -13.47 1.58 -1.67
CA ALA A 83 -14.01 0.43 -0.96
C ALA A 83 -14.82 0.92 0.24
N ASP A 84 -16.03 0.42 0.38
CA ASP A 84 -16.83 0.50 1.60
C ASP A 84 -16.65 -0.81 2.35
N PHE A 85 -15.88 -0.73 3.43
CA PHE A 85 -15.54 -1.89 4.25
C PHE A 85 -16.65 -2.35 5.18
N ARG A 86 -17.70 -1.54 5.37
CA ARG A 86 -18.88 -1.95 6.15
C ARG A 86 -19.82 -2.78 5.29
N THR A 87 -19.99 -2.41 4.02
CA THR A 87 -20.81 -3.19 3.08
C THR A 87 -20.01 -4.22 2.29
N HIS A 88 -18.68 -4.24 2.42
CA HIS A 88 -17.76 -5.07 1.63
C HIS A 88 -17.97 -4.92 0.12
N HIS A 89 -18.24 -3.70 -0.33
CA HIS A 89 -18.41 -3.38 -1.75
C HIS A 89 -17.36 -2.37 -2.19
N ALA A 90 -16.85 -2.51 -3.40
CA ALA A 90 -15.87 -1.59 -3.92
C ALA A 90 -16.02 -1.38 -5.43
N VAL A 91 -15.74 -0.17 -5.89
CA VAL A 91 -15.72 0.20 -7.31
C VAL A 91 -14.41 0.88 -7.66
N GLY A 92 -13.97 0.75 -8.90
CA GLY A 92 -12.73 1.33 -9.35
C GLY A 92 -12.58 1.35 -10.86
N ARG A 93 -11.59 2.09 -11.34
CA ARG A 93 -11.11 1.98 -12.72
C ARG A 93 -9.85 1.14 -12.72
N TYR A 94 -9.77 0.16 -13.61
CA TYR A 94 -8.53 -0.57 -13.85
C TYR A 94 -7.87 -0.11 -15.13
N ALA A 95 -6.55 -0.21 -15.18
CA ALA A 95 -5.76 -0.07 -16.39
C ALA A 95 -4.66 -1.12 -16.40
N VAL A 96 -4.55 -1.85 -17.51
CA VAL A 96 -3.50 -2.82 -17.79
C VAL A 96 -2.63 -2.25 -18.91
N THR A 97 -1.36 -2.02 -18.62
CA THR A 97 -0.35 -1.66 -19.61
C THR A 97 0.53 -2.87 -19.88
N GLY A 98 0.81 -3.16 -21.15
CA GLY A 98 1.74 -4.24 -21.53
C GLY A 98 2.24 -4.07 -22.96
N SER A 99 2.95 -5.07 -23.46
CA SER A 99 3.50 -5.06 -24.83
C SER A 99 2.44 -4.93 -25.92
N GLY A 100 1.21 -5.40 -25.67
CA GLY A 100 0.06 -5.31 -26.58
C GLY A 100 -0.72 -3.99 -26.52
N GLY A 101 -0.26 -3.00 -25.74
CA GLY A 101 -0.94 -1.71 -25.57
C GLY A 101 -1.55 -1.52 -24.18
N THR A 102 -2.46 -0.55 -24.07
CA THR A 102 -3.17 -0.24 -22.82
C THR A 102 -4.65 -0.62 -22.95
N SER A 103 -5.15 -1.39 -21.99
CA SER A 103 -6.58 -1.70 -21.82
C SER A 103 -7.06 -1.09 -20.52
N ASP A 104 -8.27 -0.53 -20.50
CA ASP A 104 -8.85 0.05 -19.29
C ASP A 104 -10.36 -0.18 -19.21
N GLY A 105 -10.90 -0.07 -17.99
CA GLY A 105 -12.30 -0.35 -17.73
C GLY A 105 -12.70 -0.04 -16.30
N LEU A 106 -13.95 -0.34 -15.97
CA LEU A 106 -14.50 -0.22 -14.62
C LEU A 106 -14.60 -1.60 -13.98
N LEU A 107 -14.35 -1.63 -12.68
CA LEU A 107 -14.55 -2.78 -11.80
C LEU A 107 -15.57 -2.41 -10.73
N ALA A 108 -16.39 -3.39 -10.40
CA ALA A 108 -17.10 -3.49 -9.13
C ALA A 108 -16.73 -4.83 -8.52
N TRP A 109 -16.39 -4.90 -7.24
CA TRP A 109 -16.04 -6.16 -6.58
C TRP A 109 -16.47 -6.21 -5.12
N ASP A 110 -16.66 -7.42 -4.63
CA ASP A 110 -17.03 -7.74 -3.26
C ASP A 110 -16.30 -9.00 -2.78
N SER A 111 -16.71 -9.60 -1.67
CA SER A 111 -16.10 -10.82 -1.13
C SER A 111 -16.35 -12.08 -1.98
N THR A 112 -17.32 -12.06 -2.89
CA THR A 112 -17.79 -13.22 -3.67
C THR A 112 -17.31 -13.20 -5.12
N GLY A 113 -17.12 -12.02 -5.71
CA GLY A 113 -16.70 -11.90 -7.10
C GLY A 113 -16.47 -10.46 -7.54
N LEU A 114 -16.46 -10.28 -8.85
CA LEU A 114 -16.35 -8.97 -9.48
C LEU A 114 -17.21 -8.86 -10.73
N ALA A 115 -17.43 -7.63 -11.17
CA ALA A 115 -18.06 -7.30 -12.43
C ALA A 115 -17.23 -6.25 -13.17
N VAL A 116 -17.15 -6.40 -14.49
CA VAL A 116 -16.44 -5.49 -15.38
C VAL A 116 -17.41 -4.71 -16.25
N ALA A 117 -17.09 -3.46 -16.54
CA ALA A 117 -17.79 -2.66 -17.54
C ALA A 117 -16.80 -1.80 -18.33
N SER A 118 -17.16 -1.44 -19.57
CA SER A 118 -16.35 -0.50 -20.35
C SER A 118 -16.34 0.87 -19.68
N ALA A 119 -15.17 1.50 -19.61
CA ALA A 119 -15.06 2.84 -19.08
C ALA A 119 -15.29 3.88 -20.18
N PRO A 120 -15.96 5.01 -19.89
CA PRO A 120 -16.01 6.13 -20.84
C PRO A 120 -14.60 6.68 -21.12
N ALA A 121 -14.40 7.18 -22.34
CA ALA A 121 -13.14 7.79 -22.77
C ALA A 121 -12.75 8.94 -21.83
N ARG A 122 -11.46 9.00 -21.46
CA ARG A 122 -10.95 10.03 -20.53
C ARG A 122 -10.89 11.37 -21.26
N VAL A 123 -11.64 12.37 -20.79
CA VAL A 123 -11.54 13.75 -21.27
C VAL A 123 -10.68 14.54 -20.27
N GLY A 124 -9.44 14.87 -20.66
CA GLY A 124 -8.52 15.70 -19.88
C GLY A 124 -7.58 14.94 -18.93
N GLY A 125 -6.32 15.40 -18.87
CA GLY A 125 -5.21 14.79 -18.11
C GLY A 125 -5.12 15.21 -16.64
N ALA A 126 -6.22 15.22 -15.90
CA ALA A 126 -6.21 15.56 -14.47
C ALA A 126 -5.57 14.45 -13.61
N SER A 127 -5.07 14.84 -12.42
CA SER A 127 -4.18 14.04 -11.58
C SER A 127 -4.77 12.68 -11.18
N ALA A 128 -4.05 11.60 -11.45
CA ALA A 128 -4.64 10.26 -11.58
C ALA A 128 -5.11 9.59 -10.27
N ARG A 129 -4.73 10.07 -9.07
CA ARG A 129 -4.94 9.33 -7.81
C ARG A 129 -6.16 9.75 -6.99
N ALA A 130 -6.26 11.02 -6.59
CA ALA A 130 -7.41 11.51 -5.80
C ALA A 130 -8.65 11.71 -6.67
N ASP A 131 -8.47 12.34 -7.84
CA ASP A 131 -9.53 12.51 -8.85
C ASP A 131 -9.93 11.14 -9.44
N GLY A 132 -9.00 10.19 -9.49
CA GLY A 132 -9.22 8.86 -10.06
C GLY A 132 -10.32 8.07 -9.37
N ALA A 133 -10.32 8.05 -8.03
CA ALA A 133 -11.30 7.30 -7.26
C ALA A 133 -12.71 7.93 -7.29
N ALA A 134 -12.80 9.26 -7.18
CA ALA A 134 -14.07 9.97 -7.30
C ALA A 134 -14.65 9.85 -8.72
N ALA A 135 -13.81 9.99 -9.75
CA ALA A 135 -14.20 9.77 -11.13
C ALA A 135 -14.63 8.33 -11.38
N ALA A 136 -13.93 7.35 -10.79
CA ALA A 136 -14.29 5.94 -10.89
C ALA A 136 -15.67 5.66 -10.27
N ALA A 137 -15.96 6.15 -9.07
CA ALA A 137 -17.29 6.01 -8.46
C ALA A 137 -18.38 6.68 -9.30
N LYS A 138 -18.14 7.90 -9.80
CA LYS A 138 -19.10 8.61 -10.66
C LYS A 138 -19.35 7.83 -11.96
N ALA A 139 -18.30 7.31 -12.58
CA ALA A 139 -18.41 6.52 -13.80
C ALA A 139 -19.17 5.20 -13.53
N ALA A 140 -18.82 4.48 -12.46
CA ALA A 140 -19.50 3.25 -12.05
C ALA A 140 -20.99 3.48 -11.77
N ALA A 141 -21.35 4.57 -11.09
CA ALA A 141 -22.74 4.95 -10.82
C ALA A 141 -23.55 5.23 -12.10
N ALA A 142 -22.89 5.64 -13.19
CA ALA A 142 -23.53 5.91 -14.47
C ALA A 142 -23.71 4.64 -15.34
N VAL A 143 -23.04 3.53 -14.99
CA VAL A 143 -23.17 2.27 -15.74
C VAL A 143 -24.52 1.63 -15.44
N LYS A 144 -25.27 1.30 -16.49
CA LYS A 144 -26.54 0.57 -16.35
C LYS A 144 -26.28 -0.84 -15.79
N PRO A 145 -27.12 -1.39 -14.90
CA PRO A 145 -26.89 -2.71 -14.29
C PRO A 145 -26.58 -3.81 -15.32
N ARG A 146 -27.34 -3.85 -16.43
CA ARG A 146 -27.16 -4.82 -17.53
C ARG A 146 -25.86 -4.69 -18.34
N ALA A 147 -25.11 -3.60 -18.16
CA ALA A 147 -23.84 -3.37 -18.85
C ALA A 147 -22.64 -3.87 -18.03
N TRP A 148 -22.86 -4.27 -16.78
CA TRP A 148 -21.89 -4.99 -15.98
C TRP A 148 -21.87 -6.46 -16.39
N SER A 149 -20.68 -6.99 -16.63
CA SER A 149 -20.45 -8.41 -16.88
C SER A 149 -19.88 -9.06 -15.61
N PRO A 150 -20.71 -9.76 -14.81
CA PRO A 150 -20.26 -10.40 -13.58
C PRO A 150 -19.42 -11.64 -13.88
N ARG A 151 -18.43 -11.91 -13.03
CA ARG A 151 -17.66 -13.15 -13.04
C ARG A 151 -17.18 -13.52 -11.63
N ALA A 152 -17.02 -14.82 -11.41
CA ALA A 152 -16.34 -15.34 -10.24
C ALA A 152 -14.86 -14.97 -10.25
N TYR A 153 -14.25 -14.95 -9.08
CA TYR A 153 -12.81 -14.80 -8.98
C TYR A 153 -12.07 -16.02 -9.55
N THR A 154 -10.95 -15.76 -10.22
CA THR A 154 -10.01 -16.75 -10.79
C THR A 154 -8.73 -16.81 -9.95
N GLU A 155 -7.78 -17.66 -10.33
CA GLU A 155 -6.46 -17.71 -9.68
C GLU A 155 -5.53 -16.55 -10.10
N ASP A 156 -6.01 -15.62 -10.92
CA ASP A 156 -5.23 -14.47 -11.38
C ASP A 156 -4.76 -13.60 -10.20
N SER A 157 -3.58 -13.00 -10.35
CA SER A 157 -2.99 -12.18 -9.28
C SER A 157 -3.84 -10.95 -8.95
N LEU A 158 -4.52 -10.36 -9.93
CA LEU A 158 -5.44 -9.24 -9.70
C LEU A 158 -6.60 -9.67 -8.80
N ASP A 159 -7.23 -10.79 -9.11
CA ASP A 159 -8.35 -11.34 -8.34
C ASP A 159 -7.94 -11.65 -6.90
N SER A 160 -6.74 -12.20 -6.72
CA SER A 160 -6.15 -12.44 -5.41
C SER A 160 -5.90 -11.14 -4.64
N ALA A 161 -5.43 -10.09 -5.30
CA ALA A 161 -5.25 -8.77 -4.69
C ALA A 161 -6.59 -8.12 -4.30
N LEU A 162 -7.61 -8.18 -5.16
CA LEU A 162 -8.94 -7.63 -4.88
C LEU A 162 -9.64 -8.37 -3.72
N ARG A 163 -9.51 -9.70 -3.67
CA ARG A 163 -9.96 -10.48 -2.49
C ARG A 163 -9.25 -10.06 -1.22
N LEU A 164 -7.94 -9.83 -1.29
CA LEU A 164 -7.18 -9.36 -0.14
C LEU A 164 -7.71 -8.01 0.35
N VAL A 165 -8.00 -7.06 -0.55
CA VAL A 165 -8.63 -5.78 -0.18
C VAL A 165 -9.90 -6.02 0.65
N MET A 166 -10.82 -6.87 0.18
CA MET A 166 -12.07 -7.15 0.90
C MET A 166 -11.85 -7.86 2.24
N GLY A 167 -10.80 -8.68 2.35
CA GLY A 167 -10.43 -9.36 3.59
C GLY A 167 -9.67 -8.50 4.60
N LEU A 168 -9.16 -7.33 4.22
CA LEU A 168 -8.37 -6.47 5.12
C LEU A 168 -9.21 -5.78 6.19
N ALA A 169 -10.49 -5.52 5.92
CA ALA A 169 -11.41 -5.04 6.94
C ALA A 169 -11.99 -6.20 7.73
N ASN A 170 -11.87 -6.11 9.05
CA ASN A 170 -12.53 -7.02 9.98
C ASN A 170 -13.40 -6.20 10.94
N ASP A 171 -14.57 -6.72 11.30
CA ASP A 171 -15.53 -6.02 12.18
C ASP A 171 -15.06 -5.93 13.64
N ARG A 172 -13.94 -6.56 13.96
CA ARG A 172 -13.33 -6.63 15.30
C ARG A 172 -11.81 -6.54 15.18
N PRO A 173 -11.14 -5.92 16.16
CA PRO A 173 -9.69 -5.98 16.28
C PRO A 173 -9.20 -7.42 16.46
N ASP A 174 -8.01 -7.72 15.93
CA ASP A 174 -7.31 -8.96 16.24
C ASP A 174 -6.86 -8.97 17.71
N ASN A 175 -6.62 -10.15 18.29
CA ASN A 175 -6.11 -10.23 19.66
C ASN A 175 -4.61 -9.86 19.69
N PRO A 176 -4.20 -8.77 20.37
CA PRO A 176 -2.83 -8.28 20.31
C PRO A 176 -1.84 -9.20 21.03
N GLN A 177 -2.25 -9.92 22.07
CA GLN A 177 -1.39 -10.92 22.71
C GLN A 177 -1.09 -12.08 21.76
N LEU A 178 -2.10 -12.55 21.01
CA LEU A 178 -1.89 -13.59 20.00
C LEU A 178 -1.02 -13.09 18.84
N LEU A 179 -1.13 -11.83 18.44
CA LEU A 179 -0.22 -11.24 17.45
C LEU A 179 1.21 -11.16 17.97
N ALA A 180 1.43 -10.64 19.17
CA ALA A 180 2.76 -10.57 19.78
C ALA A 180 3.44 -11.95 19.90
N GLN A 181 2.65 -13.00 20.16
CA GLN A 181 3.12 -14.39 20.20
C GLN A 181 3.24 -15.05 18.81
N GLY A 182 2.40 -14.61 17.86
CA GLY A 182 2.09 -15.30 16.60
C GLY A 182 2.95 -14.92 15.40
N GLY A 183 3.92 -14.01 15.56
CA GLY A 183 5.01 -13.86 14.61
C GLY A 183 5.00 -12.72 13.57
N PRO A 184 4.20 -11.63 13.67
CA PRO A 184 4.54 -10.36 13.05
C PRO A 184 5.91 -9.86 13.54
N ARG A 185 6.59 -9.08 12.71
CA ARG A 185 7.88 -8.46 13.05
C ARG A 185 7.84 -6.99 12.71
N HIS A 186 8.38 -6.16 13.59
CA HIS A 186 8.80 -4.81 13.22
C HIS A 186 9.95 -4.93 12.21
N LEU A 187 9.86 -4.17 11.12
CA LEU A 187 10.85 -4.18 10.05
C LEU A 187 11.65 -2.88 10.03
N ARG A 188 10.97 -1.74 10.09
CA ARG A 188 11.55 -0.39 10.02
C ARG A 188 10.45 0.65 10.27
N GLU A 189 10.87 1.89 10.46
CA GLU A 189 9.99 3.06 10.27
C GLU A 189 10.13 3.57 8.83
N GLU A 190 9.05 4.07 8.26
CA GLU A 190 9.03 4.62 6.89
C GLU A 190 8.06 5.80 6.80
N THR A 191 8.38 6.79 5.98
CA THR A 191 7.47 7.91 5.71
C THR A 191 6.93 7.82 4.28
N LEU A 192 5.60 7.78 4.15
CA LEU A 192 4.91 7.82 2.86
C LEU A 192 4.07 9.08 2.79
N ASP A 193 4.26 9.89 1.75
CA ASP A 193 3.49 11.12 1.50
C ASP A 193 3.40 12.05 2.74
N GLY A 194 4.50 12.15 3.49
CA GLY A 194 4.60 12.98 4.71
C GLY A 194 3.96 12.38 5.97
N THR A 195 3.40 11.17 5.90
CA THR A 195 2.89 10.43 7.07
C THR A 195 3.88 9.37 7.50
N SER A 196 4.22 9.32 8.79
CA SER A 196 5.11 8.31 9.37
C SER A 196 4.35 7.03 9.67
N TYR A 197 4.92 5.90 9.25
CA TYR A 197 4.40 4.56 9.43
C TYR A 197 5.45 3.65 10.05
N THR A 198 4.99 2.78 10.93
CA THR A 198 5.76 1.60 11.30
C THR A 198 5.47 0.49 10.31
N VAL A 199 6.53 -0.14 9.78
CA VAL A 199 6.44 -1.21 8.80
C VAL A 199 6.54 -2.55 9.51
N PHE A 200 5.51 -3.38 9.36
CA PHE A 200 5.39 -4.69 9.97
C PHE A 200 5.36 -5.80 8.93
N ALA A 201 6.09 -6.89 9.15
CA ALA A 201 5.76 -8.17 8.52
C ALA A 201 4.48 -8.71 9.18
N GLY A 202 3.54 -9.21 8.37
CA GLY A 202 2.30 -9.79 8.86
C GLY A 202 2.46 -11.08 9.66
N PRO A 203 1.35 -11.62 10.19
CA PRO A 203 1.34 -12.96 10.76
C PRO A 203 1.87 -13.98 9.76
N ARG A 204 2.56 -15.01 10.26
CA ARG A 204 3.00 -16.13 9.42
C ARG A 204 1.89 -17.16 9.27
N PRO A 205 1.73 -17.79 8.10
CA PRO A 205 0.80 -18.90 7.94
C PRO A 205 1.09 -20.01 8.96
N ARG A 206 0.03 -20.60 9.54
CA ARG A 206 0.21 -21.70 10.49
C ARG A 206 0.93 -22.88 9.81
N GLY A 207 1.93 -23.45 10.49
CA GLY A 207 2.74 -24.57 9.95
C GLY A 207 3.89 -24.15 9.04
N SER A 208 4.10 -22.85 8.80
CA SER A 208 5.26 -22.36 8.07
C SER A 208 6.56 -22.57 8.86
N ALA A 209 7.67 -22.88 8.19
CA ALA A 209 8.98 -23.00 8.83
C ALA A 209 9.31 -21.74 9.66
N ARG A 210 10.06 -21.90 10.77
CA ARG A 210 10.37 -20.80 11.71
C ARG A 210 10.98 -19.57 11.01
N ASP A 211 11.70 -19.77 9.92
CA ASP A 211 12.43 -18.72 9.18
C ASP A 211 11.70 -18.22 7.93
N SER A 212 10.49 -18.73 7.64
CA SER A 212 9.71 -18.28 6.49
C SER A 212 9.22 -16.85 6.71
N ARG A 213 9.40 -16.00 5.70
CA ARG A 213 8.92 -14.61 5.73
C ARG A 213 7.41 -14.58 5.53
N SER A 214 6.73 -13.67 6.24
CA SER A 214 5.31 -13.42 5.98
C SER A 214 5.13 -12.95 4.52
N PRO A 215 4.09 -13.42 3.81
CA PRO A 215 3.78 -12.93 2.48
C PRO A 215 3.21 -11.50 2.50
N LEU A 216 2.85 -10.98 3.68
CA LEU A 216 2.25 -9.66 3.84
C LEU A 216 3.20 -8.70 4.57
N THR A 217 3.25 -7.46 4.11
CA THR A 217 3.90 -6.34 4.80
C THR A 217 2.89 -5.20 4.96
N PHE A 218 2.84 -4.59 6.14
CA PHE A 218 1.86 -3.58 6.53
C PHE A 218 2.56 -2.28 6.91
N TRP A 219 2.02 -1.14 6.48
CA TRP A 219 2.40 0.18 6.95
C TRP A 219 1.27 0.70 7.81
N VAL A 220 1.54 0.87 9.11
CA VAL A 220 0.55 1.27 10.10
C VAL A 220 1.04 2.52 10.84
N ASP A 221 0.22 3.57 10.85
CA ASP A 221 0.59 4.83 11.49
C ASP A 221 0.48 4.76 13.03
N GLY A 222 0.88 5.84 13.70
CA GLY A 222 0.81 5.93 15.17
C GLY A 222 -0.60 5.81 15.76
N GLN A 223 -1.65 5.97 14.94
CA GLN A 223 -3.06 5.82 15.33
C GLN A 223 -3.63 4.45 14.97
N GLY A 224 -2.82 3.53 14.47
CA GLY A 224 -3.29 2.22 14.03
C GLY A 224 -4.07 2.28 12.72
N ARG A 225 -3.85 3.28 11.85
CA ARG A 225 -4.45 3.35 10.51
C ARG A 225 -3.55 2.69 9.48
N LEU A 226 -4.17 1.97 8.57
CA LEU A 226 -3.49 1.32 7.46
C LEU A 226 -3.19 2.32 6.35
N GLY A 227 -1.92 2.46 5.98
CA GLY A 227 -1.49 3.26 4.83
C GLY A 227 -1.17 2.44 3.59
N ARG A 228 -0.53 1.28 3.76
CA ARG A 228 -0.16 0.37 2.66
C ARG A 228 -0.17 -1.08 3.12
N VAL A 229 -0.49 -1.97 2.19
CA VAL A 229 -0.19 -3.40 2.25
C VAL A 229 0.59 -3.81 1.02
N GLU A 230 1.67 -4.56 1.22
CA GLU A 230 2.33 -5.30 0.15
C GLU A 230 2.10 -6.79 0.34
N ALA A 231 1.74 -7.47 -0.74
CA ALA A 231 1.43 -8.88 -0.75
C ALA A 231 2.26 -9.64 -1.79
N ARG A 232 2.98 -10.67 -1.37
CA ARG A 232 3.62 -11.62 -2.28
C ARG A 232 2.56 -12.56 -2.84
N ILE A 233 2.15 -12.31 -4.07
CA ILE A 233 1.13 -13.08 -4.80
C ILE A 233 1.83 -13.76 -5.98
N ALA A 234 1.83 -15.09 -6.04
CA ALA A 234 2.34 -15.80 -7.20
C ALA A 234 1.44 -15.54 -8.43
N PRO A 235 2.01 -15.52 -9.66
CA PRO A 235 3.42 -15.64 -10.00
C PRO A 235 4.15 -14.28 -10.08
N LEU A 236 3.63 -13.20 -9.47
CA LEU A 236 4.22 -11.88 -9.62
C LEU A 236 5.69 -11.84 -9.17
N PRO A 237 6.59 -11.25 -9.98
CA PRO A 237 7.99 -11.08 -9.61
C PRO A 237 8.18 -10.06 -8.49
N ARG A 238 7.25 -9.12 -8.35
CA ARG A 238 7.24 -8.08 -7.30
C ARG A 238 5.98 -8.22 -6.43
N PRO A 239 6.02 -7.80 -5.16
CA PRO A 239 4.82 -7.74 -4.33
C PRO A 239 3.74 -6.86 -4.98
N ALA A 240 2.49 -7.31 -4.91
CA ALA A 240 1.34 -6.45 -5.21
C ALA A 240 1.26 -5.35 -4.14
N ARG A 241 1.13 -4.10 -4.56
CA ARG A 241 1.03 -2.94 -3.67
C ARG A 241 -0.40 -2.46 -3.59
N ILE A 242 -0.88 -2.25 -2.37
CA ILE A 242 -2.22 -1.75 -2.08
C ILE A 242 -2.09 -0.56 -1.15
N ASP A 243 -2.36 0.64 -1.66
CA ASP A 243 -2.32 1.88 -0.90
C ASP A 243 -3.73 2.25 -0.42
N PHE A 244 -3.83 2.74 0.80
CA PHE A 244 -5.06 3.15 1.46
C PHE A 244 -4.99 4.63 1.82
N ALA A 245 -6.07 5.36 1.56
CA ALA A 245 -6.20 6.74 2.00
C ALA A 245 -7.64 7.04 2.40
N PRO A 246 -7.86 8.05 3.26
CA PRO A 246 -9.19 8.56 3.52
C PRO A 246 -9.91 8.93 2.21
N ALA A 247 -11.18 8.55 2.09
CA ALA A 247 -12.02 9.04 1.01
C ALA A 247 -12.41 10.51 1.28
N PRO A 248 -12.52 11.36 0.23
CA PRO A 248 -13.13 12.68 0.36
C PRO A 248 -14.51 12.62 1.03
N ALA A 249 -14.82 13.65 1.83
CA ALA A 249 -16.09 13.73 2.54
C ALA A 249 -17.29 13.59 1.58
N GLY A 250 -18.29 12.81 1.98
CA GLY A 250 -19.51 12.57 1.18
C GLY A 250 -19.34 11.60 0.01
N LEU A 251 -18.12 11.18 -0.34
CA LEU A 251 -17.90 10.18 -1.39
C LEU A 251 -18.33 8.80 -0.87
N ARG A 252 -19.03 8.04 -1.72
CA ARG A 252 -19.59 6.72 -1.38
C ARG A 252 -19.41 5.76 -2.53
N VAL A 253 -19.33 4.47 -2.19
CA VAL A 253 -19.48 3.40 -3.19
C VAL A 253 -20.94 3.39 -3.66
N PRO A 254 -21.21 3.39 -4.98
CA PRO A 254 -22.57 3.34 -5.49
C PRO A 254 -23.23 2.00 -5.15
N GLY A 255 -24.56 2.01 -4.97
CA GLY A 255 -25.32 0.78 -4.65
C GLY A 255 -25.43 -0.22 -5.81
N GLN A 256 -25.05 0.18 -7.03
CA GLN A 256 -24.98 -0.69 -8.21
C GLN A 256 -23.52 -1.13 -8.43
N PRO A 257 -23.25 -2.35 -8.92
CA PRO A 257 -24.21 -3.31 -9.47
C PRO A 257 -24.93 -4.23 -8.45
N TRP A 258 -24.73 -4.03 -7.15
CA TRP A 258 -25.23 -4.95 -6.10
C TRP A 258 -26.71 -4.83 -5.77
N ALA A 259 -27.41 -3.79 -6.23
CA ALA A 259 -28.82 -3.63 -5.91
C ALA A 259 -29.63 -4.78 -6.52
N ALA A 260 -30.25 -5.58 -5.65
CA ALA A 260 -31.23 -6.58 -6.06
C ALA A 260 -32.36 -5.90 -6.86
N ALA A 261 -32.85 -6.59 -7.90
CA ALA A 261 -34.03 -6.13 -8.63
C ALA A 261 -35.18 -5.88 -7.64
N PRO A 262 -35.90 -4.73 -7.72
CA PRO A 262 -37.08 -4.54 -6.90
C PRO A 262 -38.19 -5.49 -7.39
N GLY A 263 -38.46 -6.57 -6.66
CA GLY A 263 -39.64 -7.40 -6.90
C GLY A 263 -39.42 -8.91 -6.71
N GLY A 264 -39.36 -9.36 -5.47
CA GLY A 264 -39.38 -10.77 -5.11
C GLY A 264 -39.83 -10.97 -3.67
N GLY A 265 -40.97 -10.36 -3.31
CA GLY A 265 -41.59 -10.61 -2.01
C GLY A 265 -41.90 -12.10 -1.85
N PRO A 266 -41.83 -12.65 -0.63
CA PRO A 266 -42.15 -14.05 -0.39
C PRO A 266 -43.64 -14.27 -0.68
N GLY A 267 -43.93 -14.93 -1.80
CA GLY A 267 -45.24 -15.49 -2.06
C GLY A 267 -45.47 -16.63 -1.07
N GLY A 268 -46.20 -16.32 0.01
CA GLY A 268 -46.71 -17.32 0.91
C GLY A 268 -47.68 -18.24 0.18
N ARG A 269 -47.41 -19.54 0.27
CA ARG A 269 -48.40 -20.61 0.46
C ARG A 269 -47.77 -21.73 1.26
#